data_AF-A0A812EIQ2-F1
#
_entry.id   AF-A0A812EIQ2-F1
#
_cell.length_a   1.000
_cell.length_b   1.000
_cell.length_c   1.000
_cell.angle_alpha   90.00
_cell.angle_beta   90.00
_cell.angle_gamma   90.00
#
_symmetry.space_group_name_H-M   'P 1'
#
loop_
_entity.id
_entity.type
_entity.pdbx_description
1 polymer ?
#
loop_
_entity_poly.entity_id
_entity_poly.type
_entity_poly.pdbx_seq_one_letter_code
_entity_poly.pdbx_strand_id
1 'polypeptide(L)'
;MKVIGEIKDKSQHSEEIPSSIINQCTSDIPVDIVGKLPKKESLTRTIRRVRNSAFKDEDLTVMRVCLVEKSETPGGVKLVDTKSTHKSSPSDLVDLAKQIQKGNEFVKANTVNQLTVIAEQIRQLQKQARKVLEKSHQDTMLHQAACNMVKKPGTIYYLYQRPSGQNYLSIISPQEWGDSCSNRYLGGFRLEFDQSWTPMEKIQQRESEINLMEKIIQRYNTESAESGITLDILTGSSKEPMKEILAISDQCEET
;
A
#
# COMPACT_ATOMS: atom_id res chain seq x y z
N MET A 1 -6.51 35.44 -31.84
CA MET A 1 -5.27 34.68 -31.62
C MET A 1 -4.79 34.61 -30.16
N LYS A 2 -5.35 35.37 -29.19
CA LYS A 2 -4.90 35.33 -27.77
C LYS A 2 -5.43 34.13 -26.95
N VAL A 3 -6.56 33.53 -27.33
CA VAL A 3 -7.23 32.47 -26.53
C VAL A 3 -6.59 31.08 -26.71
N ILE A 4 -5.89 30.85 -27.81
CA ILE A 4 -5.24 29.56 -28.12
C ILE A 4 -3.95 29.36 -27.31
N GLY A 5 -3.28 30.45 -26.90
CA GLY A 5 -2.08 30.39 -26.05
C GLY A 5 -2.38 29.95 -24.62
N GLU A 6 -3.44 30.49 -24.01
CA GLU A 6 -3.80 30.21 -22.60
C GLU A 6 -4.33 28.78 -22.37
N ILE A 7 -4.87 28.13 -23.40
CA ILE A 7 -5.32 26.73 -23.34
C ILE A 7 -4.12 25.77 -23.37
N LYS A 8 -3.03 26.14 -24.05
CA LYS A 8 -1.84 25.30 -24.18
C LYS A 8 -1.05 25.21 -22.87
N ASP A 9 -0.97 26.30 -22.11
CA ASP A 9 -0.26 26.35 -20.83
C ASP A 9 -1.00 25.58 -19.70
N LYS A 10 -2.35 25.56 -19.71
CA LYS A 10 -3.12 24.76 -18.73
C LYS A 10 -3.08 23.25 -19.00
N SER A 11 -2.87 22.84 -20.26
CA SER A 11 -2.77 21.44 -20.63
C SER A 11 -1.46 20.82 -20.13
N GLN A 12 -0.34 21.54 -20.27
CA GLN A 12 0.98 21.06 -19.83
C GLN A 12 1.05 20.82 -18.31
N HIS A 13 0.43 21.68 -17.50
CA HIS A 13 0.41 21.52 -16.05
C HIS A 13 -0.37 20.28 -15.57
N SER A 14 -1.25 19.74 -16.42
CA SER A 14 -2.13 18.60 -16.08
C SER A 14 -1.58 17.24 -16.53
N GLU A 15 -0.51 17.21 -17.31
CA GLU A 15 0.19 15.98 -17.75
C GLU A 15 1.39 15.63 -16.87
N GLU A 16 2.03 16.62 -16.24
CA GLU A 16 3.16 16.39 -15.33
C GLU A 16 2.76 15.68 -14.02
N ILE A 17 1.53 15.91 -13.55
CA ILE A 17 1.01 15.38 -12.28
C ILE A 17 0.89 13.84 -12.27
N PRO A 18 0.22 13.17 -13.25
CA PRO A 18 0.10 11.71 -13.25
C PRO A 18 1.45 10.99 -13.43
N SER A 19 2.35 11.52 -14.26
CA SER A 19 3.68 10.95 -14.47
C SER A 19 4.59 11.09 -13.26
N SER A 20 4.45 12.18 -12.49
CA SER A 20 5.17 12.40 -11.22
C SER A 20 4.78 11.36 -10.16
N ILE A 21 3.47 11.12 -9.98
CA ILE A 21 2.94 10.14 -9.01
C ILE A 21 3.44 8.72 -9.33
N ILE A 22 3.39 8.30 -10.59
CA ILE A 22 3.83 6.96 -11.02
C ILE A 22 5.35 6.78 -10.84
N ASN A 23 6.14 7.82 -11.12
CA ASN A 23 7.60 7.73 -11.00
C ASN A 23 8.05 7.70 -9.53
N GLN A 24 7.40 8.47 -8.65
CA GLN A 24 7.72 8.52 -7.22
C GLN A 24 7.44 7.19 -6.49
N CYS A 25 6.48 6.40 -6.94
CA CYS A 25 6.22 5.05 -6.41
C CYS A 25 7.30 4.02 -6.78
N THR A 26 8.18 4.32 -7.75
CA THR A 26 9.22 3.38 -8.23
C THR A 26 10.63 3.77 -7.82
N SER A 27 10.85 4.99 -7.32
CA SER A 27 12.18 5.50 -6.93
C SER A 27 12.64 5.00 -5.57
N ASP A 28 11.73 4.59 -4.70
CA ASP A 28 12.04 4.31 -3.30
C ASP A 28 12.09 2.80 -3.04
N ILE A 29 13.08 2.13 -3.61
CA ILE A 29 13.58 0.84 -3.11
C ILE A 29 15.09 1.01 -2.91
N PRO A 30 15.60 1.11 -1.66
CA PRO A 30 17.04 1.14 -1.43
C PRO A 30 17.65 -0.15 -1.99
N VAL A 31 18.63 0.04 -2.87
CA VAL A 31 19.24 -1.00 -3.70
C VAL A 31 20.20 -1.91 -2.91
N ASP A 32 20.41 -1.66 -1.62
CA ASP A 32 21.56 -2.20 -0.89
C ASP A 32 21.35 -3.58 -0.23
N ILE A 33 20.19 -4.21 -0.34
CA ILE A 33 19.97 -5.60 0.15
C ILE A 33 19.91 -6.62 -1.01
N VAL A 34 20.03 -6.18 -2.27
CA VAL A 34 19.84 -7.05 -3.45
C VAL A 34 21.11 -7.80 -3.88
N GLY A 35 22.19 -7.75 -3.08
CA GLY A 35 23.49 -8.35 -3.41
C GLY A 35 23.52 -9.89 -3.51
N LYS A 36 22.45 -10.60 -3.13
CA LYS A 36 22.41 -12.09 -3.17
C LYS A 36 21.07 -12.67 -3.67
N LEU A 37 20.46 -12.09 -4.71
CA LEU A 37 19.37 -12.74 -5.46
C LEU A 37 19.84 -13.10 -6.88
N PRO A 38 19.51 -14.31 -7.41
CA PRO A 38 19.95 -14.75 -8.73
C PRO A 38 19.47 -13.79 -9.84
N LYS A 39 20.31 -13.68 -10.88
CA LYS A 39 20.29 -12.67 -11.96
C LYS A 39 18.88 -12.24 -12.39
N LYS A 40 18.56 -10.98 -12.06
CA LYS A 40 17.33 -10.24 -12.34
C LYS A 40 16.96 -10.23 -13.84
N GLU A 41 15.87 -10.89 -14.22
CA GLU A 41 14.90 -10.21 -15.08
C GLU A 41 14.19 -9.17 -14.21
N SER A 42 14.81 -7.99 -14.14
CA SER A 42 14.38 -6.93 -13.25
C SER A 42 12.97 -6.50 -13.66
N LEU A 43 12.01 -6.55 -12.72
CA LEU A 43 10.69 -5.93 -12.82
C LEU A 43 10.75 -4.53 -13.46
N THR A 44 11.83 -3.80 -13.21
CA THR A 44 12.13 -2.51 -13.82
C THR A 44 12.23 -2.55 -15.36
N ARG A 45 12.74 -3.63 -15.97
CA ARG A 45 12.73 -3.83 -17.43
C ARG A 45 11.32 -4.16 -17.94
N THR A 46 10.54 -4.97 -17.23
CA THR A 46 9.15 -5.28 -17.61
C THR A 46 8.29 -4.03 -17.52
N ILE A 47 8.41 -3.26 -16.44
CA ILE A 47 7.76 -1.96 -16.26
C ILE A 47 8.19 -0.97 -17.35
N ARG A 48 9.48 -0.94 -17.73
CA ARG A 48 9.97 -0.09 -18.83
C ARG A 48 9.43 -0.53 -20.19
N ARG A 49 9.26 -1.83 -20.41
CA ARG A 49 8.69 -2.39 -21.64
C ARG A 49 7.20 -2.08 -21.76
N VAL A 50 6.45 -2.20 -20.65
CA VAL A 50 5.03 -1.81 -20.55
C VAL A 50 4.85 -0.29 -20.72
N ARG A 51 5.73 0.51 -20.09
CA ARG A 51 5.76 1.97 -20.25
C ARG A 51 6.05 2.43 -21.68
N ASN A 52 6.88 1.69 -22.41
CA ASN A 52 7.17 2.00 -23.82
C ASN A 52 6.16 1.37 -24.80
N SER A 53 5.35 0.39 -24.38
CA SER A 53 4.33 -0.25 -25.23
C SER A 53 2.94 0.35 -25.08
N ALA A 54 2.66 1.07 -24.00
CA ALA A 54 1.37 1.72 -23.74
C ALA A 54 1.58 3.23 -23.62
N PHE A 55 0.77 4.00 -24.37
CA PHE A 55 0.86 5.44 -24.63
C PHE A 55 1.83 5.82 -25.75
N LYS A 56 1.41 5.53 -26.99
CA LYS A 56 1.71 6.43 -28.09
C LYS A 56 0.96 7.74 -27.82
N ASP A 57 1.66 8.86 -27.79
CA ASP A 57 1.09 10.22 -27.66
C ASP A 57 0.06 10.57 -28.76
N GLU A 58 -0.13 9.70 -29.76
CA GLU A 58 -1.14 9.85 -30.80
C GLU A 58 -2.58 9.71 -30.29
N ASP A 59 -2.87 9.03 -29.18
CA ASP A 59 -4.26 8.87 -28.71
C ASP A 59 -4.84 10.13 -28.01
N LEU A 60 -3.99 11.14 -27.78
CA LEU A 60 -4.41 12.48 -27.34
C LEU A 60 -4.62 13.45 -28.51
N THR A 61 -4.60 12.95 -29.76
CA THR A 61 -4.93 13.77 -30.92
C THR A 61 -6.43 14.08 -30.97
N VAL A 62 -6.76 15.29 -30.55
CA VAL A 62 -7.97 16.04 -30.88
C VAL A 62 -9.25 15.27 -30.59
N MET A 63 -9.80 15.48 -29.39
CA MET A 63 -11.19 15.15 -29.08
C MET A 63 -12.15 15.88 -30.02
N ARG A 64 -12.32 15.33 -31.21
CA ARG A 64 -13.26 15.79 -32.21
C ARG A 64 -14.64 15.44 -31.67
N VAL A 65 -15.52 16.44 -31.58
CA VAL A 65 -16.94 16.19 -31.30
C VAL A 65 -17.46 15.25 -32.39
N CYS A 66 -17.67 13.98 -32.03
CA CYS A 66 -18.16 12.97 -32.94
C CYS A 66 -19.67 13.08 -33.00
N LEU A 67 -20.18 13.76 -34.02
CA LEU A 67 -21.60 13.85 -34.28
C LEU A 67 -22.07 12.56 -34.96
N VAL A 68 -23.31 12.18 -34.66
CA VAL A 68 -23.98 11.05 -35.32
C VAL A 68 -24.01 11.29 -36.84
N GLU A 69 -23.70 10.25 -37.59
CA GLU A 69 -23.71 10.29 -39.06
C GLU A 69 -25.11 10.63 -39.59
N LYS A 70 -25.15 11.45 -40.65
CA LYS A 70 -26.42 11.81 -41.30
C LYS A 70 -26.84 10.68 -42.23
N SER A 71 -28.07 10.22 -42.09
CA SER A 71 -28.71 9.28 -43.01
C SER A 71 -29.90 9.93 -43.69
N GLU A 72 -29.95 9.87 -45.02
CA GLU A 72 -31.08 10.37 -45.82
C GLU A 72 -32.29 9.43 -45.79
N THR A 73 -32.05 8.16 -45.40
CA THR A 73 -33.04 7.09 -45.37
C THR A 73 -32.96 6.27 -44.06
N PRO A 74 -33.24 6.87 -42.88
CA PRO A 74 -33.31 6.11 -41.65
C PRO A 74 -34.41 5.03 -41.78
N GLY A 75 -34.05 3.77 -41.56
CA GLY A 75 -34.98 2.64 -41.71
C GLY A 75 -35.51 2.41 -43.14
N GLY A 76 -34.81 2.89 -44.18
CA GLY A 76 -35.19 2.70 -45.58
C GLY A 76 -36.24 3.68 -46.12
N VAL A 77 -36.73 4.62 -45.29
CA VAL A 77 -37.71 5.63 -45.70
C VAL A 77 -37.02 6.96 -45.94
N LYS A 78 -37.20 7.53 -47.15
CA LYS A 78 -36.59 8.81 -47.54
C LYS A 78 -37.19 9.98 -46.76
N LEU A 79 -36.32 10.78 -46.14
CA LEU A 79 -36.72 12.00 -45.45
C LEU A 79 -37.25 13.05 -46.44
N VAL A 80 -38.32 13.73 -46.04
CA VAL A 80 -38.99 14.77 -46.85
C VAL A 80 -38.11 16.01 -47.00
N ASP A 81 -37.36 16.39 -45.96
CA ASP A 81 -36.33 17.43 -46.00
C ASP A 81 -35.18 17.08 -45.04
N THR A 82 -34.04 16.68 -45.58
CA THR A 82 -32.86 16.27 -44.83
C THR A 82 -32.20 17.42 -44.05
N LYS A 83 -32.42 18.68 -44.47
CA LYS A 83 -31.84 19.87 -43.84
C LYS A 83 -32.69 20.36 -42.69
N SER A 84 -34.01 20.35 -42.84
CA SER A 84 -34.93 20.78 -41.77
C SER A 84 -35.10 19.76 -40.64
N THR A 85 -34.82 18.48 -40.90
CA THR A 85 -34.87 17.42 -39.86
C THR A 85 -33.71 17.51 -38.88
N HIS A 86 -32.61 18.16 -39.27
CA HIS A 86 -31.41 18.33 -38.46
C HIS A 86 -31.41 19.72 -37.79
N LYS A 87 -32.19 19.87 -36.71
CA LYS A 87 -32.23 21.10 -35.91
C LYS A 87 -31.09 21.13 -34.89
N SER A 88 -29.87 21.42 -35.34
CA SER A 88 -28.78 21.79 -34.43
C SER A 88 -28.35 23.20 -34.77
N SER A 89 -28.60 24.14 -33.86
CA SER A 89 -28.11 25.49 -34.02
C SER A 89 -26.59 25.52 -33.82
N PRO A 90 -25.86 26.47 -34.42
CA PRO A 90 -24.43 26.64 -34.14
C PRO A 90 -24.11 26.80 -32.65
N SER A 91 -25.03 27.40 -31.86
CA SER A 91 -24.93 27.47 -30.40
C SER A 91 -24.97 26.10 -29.74
N ASP A 92 -25.85 25.20 -30.17
CA ASP A 92 -25.98 23.85 -29.59
C ASP A 92 -24.70 23.02 -29.78
N LEU A 93 -24.01 23.20 -30.92
CA LEU A 93 -22.73 22.53 -31.18
C LEU A 93 -21.62 23.01 -30.25
N VAL A 94 -21.60 24.32 -29.95
CA VAL A 94 -20.64 24.91 -29.01
C VAL A 94 -20.93 24.44 -27.58
N ASP A 95 -22.20 24.36 -27.20
CA ASP A 95 -22.57 23.90 -25.85
C ASP A 95 -22.33 22.40 -25.67
N LEU A 96 -22.56 21.59 -26.71
CA LEU A 96 -22.14 20.18 -26.75
C LEU A 96 -20.63 20.03 -26.59
N ALA A 97 -19.83 20.83 -27.31
CA ALA A 97 -18.38 20.81 -27.19
C ALA A 97 -17.91 21.14 -25.77
N LYS A 98 -18.51 22.16 -25.13
CA LYS A 98 -18.22 22.51 -23.74
C LYS A 98 -18.60 21.38 -22.78
N GLN A 99 -19.74 20.72 -22.99
CA GLN A 99 -20.20 19.62 -22.13
C GLN A 99 -19.27 18.41 -22.26
N ILE A 100 -18.86 18.05 -23.47
CA ILE A 100 -17.88 16.99 -23.72
C ILE A 100 -16.57 17.34 -23.01
N GLN A 101 -16.04 18.54 -23.22
CA GLN A 101 -14.82 19.01 -22.56
C GLN A 101 -14.91 18.85 -21.03
N LYS A 102 -15.98 19.37 -20.42
CA LYS A 102 -16.21 19.25 -18.98
C LYS A 102 -16.31 17.80 -18.52
N GLY A 103 -16.96 16.93 -19.31
CA GLY A 103 -17.02 15.50 -19.05
C GLY A 103 -15.64 14.86 -19.01
N ASN A 104 -14.77 15.21 -19.97
CA ASN A 104 -13.40 14.68 -20.02
C ASN A 104 -12.55 15.20 -18.87
N GLU A 105 -12.71 16.46 -18.47
CA GLU A 105 -12.07 17.03 -17.29
C GLU A 105 -12.45 16.23 -16.03
N PHE A 106 -13.74 15.88 -15.86
CA PHE A 106 -14.17 15.03 -14.76
C PHE A 106 -13.63 13.61 -14.83
N VAL A 107 -13.61 12.98 -16.01
CA VAL A 107 -13.02 11.64 -16.18
C VAL A 107 -11.55 11.66 -15.81
N LYS A 108 -10.78 12.66 -16.30
CA LYS A 108 -9.37 12.84 -15.98
C LYS A 108 -9.17 13.01 -14.47
N ALA A 109 -9.95 13.88 -13.82
CA ALA A 109 -9.87 14.08 -12.37
C ALA A 109 -10.18 12.79 -11.59
N ASN A 110 -11.21 12.05 -12.01
CA ASN A 110 -11.56 10.77 -11.39
C ASN A 110 -10.46 9.72 -11.57
N THR A 111 -9.89 9.58 -12.77
CA THR A 111 -8.76 8.67 -13.02
C THR A 111 -7.56 9.02 -12.15
N VAL A 112 -7.21 10.31 -12.02
CA VAL A 112 -6.12 10.75 -11.14
C VAL A 112 -6.40 10.39 -9.68
N ASN A 113 -7.61 10.60 -9.19
CA ASN A 113 -7.99 10.23 -7.82
C ASN A 113 -7.84 8.71 -7.59
N GLN A 114 -8.32 7.88 -8.52
CA GLN A 114 -8.19 6.42 -8.42
C GLN A 114 -6.73 5.96 -8.46
N LEU A 115 -5.92 6.52 -9.36
CA LEU A 115 -4.49 6.22 -9.44
C LEU A 115 -3.74 6.64 -8.17
N THR A 116 -4.17 7.71 -7.52
CA THR A 116 -3.60 8.17 -6.25
C THR A 116 -3.86 7.17 -5.12
N VAL A 117 -5.06 6.60 -5.04
CA VAL A 117 -5.38 5.53 -4.07
C VAL A 117 -4.52 4.29 -4.30
N ILE A 118 -4.39 3.86 -5.55
CA ILE A 118 -3.57 2.70 -5.91
C ILE A 118 -2.09 2.95 -5.58
N ALA A 119 -1.58 4.14 -5.86
CA ALA A 119 -0.21 4.55 -5.53
C ALA A 119 0.07 4.46 -4.02
N GLU A 120 -0.87 4.92 -3.20
CA GLU A 120 -0.75 4.83 -1.74
C GLU A 120 -0.77 3.38 -1.24
N GLN A 121 -1.65 2.53 -1.80
CA GLN A 121 -1.66 1.10 -1.49
C GLN A 121 -0.32 0.43 -1.83
N ILE A 122 0.26 0.73 -2.99
CA ILE A 122 1.58 0.21 -3.39
C ILE A 122 2.65 0.66 -2.40
N ARG A 123 2.64 1.92 -1.97
CA ARG A 123 3.57 2.45 -0.96
C ARG A 123 3.46 1.69 0.37
N GLN A 124 2.24 1.39 0.80
CA GLN A 124 2.00 0.61 2.01
C GLN A 124 2.53 -0.82 1.88
N LEU A 125 2.29 -1.49 0.75
CA LEU A 125 2.82 -2.83 0.46
C LEU A 125 4.35 -2.83 0.45
N GLN A 126 4.99 -1.81 -0.15
CA GLN A 126 6.44 -1.65 -0.12
C GLN A 126 6.97 -1.51 1.31
N LYS A 127 6.32 -0.70 2.15
CA LYS A 127 6.68 -0.53 3.56
C LYS A 127 6.53 -1.84 4.33
N GLN A 128 5.47 -2.60 4.08
CA GLN A 128 5.27 -3.92 4.68
C GLN A 128 6.38 -4.90 4.26
N ALA A 129 6.70 -4.97 2.96
CA ALA A 129 7.76 -5.84 2.45
C ALA A 129 9.12 -5.53 3.09
N ARG A 130 9.47 -4.24 3.25
CA ARG A 130 10.71 -3.85 3.94
C ARG A 130 10.75 -4.32 5.39
N LYS A 131 9.67 -4.12 6.14
CA LYS A 131 9.55 -4.59 7.53
C LYS A 131 9.75 -6.10 7.64
N VAL A 132 9.19 -6.87 6.72
CA VAL A 132 9.34 -8.34 6.69
C VAL A 132 10.80 -8.73 6.43
N LEU A 133 11.48 -8.06 5.49
CA LEU A 133 12.89 -8.32 5.19
C LEU A 133 13.81 -7.94 6.37
N GLU A 134 13.59 -6.79 6.99
CA GLU A 134 14.34 -6.35 8.18
C GLU A 134 14.15 -7.33 9.34
N LYS A 135 12.91 -7.75 9.60
CA LYS A 135 12.61 -8.77 10.61
C LYS A 135 13.30 -10.09 10.31
N SER A 136 13.20 -10.59 9.09
CA SER A 136 13.87 -11.84 8.67
C SER A 136 15.38 -11.76 8.80
N HIS A 137 15.98 -10.60 8.49
CA HIS A 137 17.41 -10.39 8.67
C HIS A 137 17.81 -10.42 10.15
N GLN A 138 17.07 -9.72 11.02
CA GLN A 138 17.30 -9.75 12.47
C GLN A 138 17.14 -11.16 13.05
N ASP A 139 16.07 -11.87 12.67
CA ASP A 139 15.83 -13.24 13.10
C ASP A 139 17.00 -14.15 12.66
N THR A 140 17.49 -13.99 11.43
CA THR A 140 18.65 -14.73 10.92
C THR A 140 19.92 -14.43 11.72
N MET A 141 20.18 -13.15 12.04
CA MET A 141 21.34 -12.77 12.85
C MET A 141 21.29 -13.38 14.25
N LEU A 142 20.12 -13.38 14.89
CA LEU A 142 19.93 -13.99 16.22
C LEU A 142 20.02 -15.52 16.15
N HIS A 143 19.51 -16.13 15.09
CA HIS A 143 19.67 -17.57 14.86
C HIS A 143 21.13 -17.96 14.65
N GLN A 144 21.91 -17.15 13.94
CA GLN A 144 23.33 -17.38 13.67
C GLN A 144 24.28 -16.97 14.80
N ALA A 145 23.83 -16.15 15.75
CA ALA A 145 24.65 -15.72 16.88
C ALA A 145 25.20 -16.92 17.67
N ALA A 146 26.47 -16.82 18.10
CA ALA A 146 27.16 -17.90 18.77
C ALA A 146 26.41 -18.30 20.06
N CYS A 147 26.24 -19.61 20.27
CA CYS A 147 25.42 -20.12 21.35
C CYS A 147 25.90 -21.52 21.74
N ASN A 148 26.20 -21.73 23.02
CA ASN A 148 26.63 -23.04 23.57
C ASN A 148 25.46 -23.83 24.18
N MET A 149 24.22 -23.47 23.83
CA MET A 149 23.00 -24.02 24.40
C MET A 149 21.97 -24.26 23.29
N VAL A 150 21.07 -25.21 23.52
CA VAL A 150 19.95 -25.46 22.61
C VAL A 150 18.89 -24.40 22.84
N LYS A 151 18.50 -23.71 21.77
CA LYS A 151 17.46 -22.68 21.80
C LYS A 151 16.09 -23.34 21.96
N LYS A 152 15.33 -22.92 22.97
CA LYS A 152 14.00 -23.42 23.32
C LYS A 152 12.98 -22.29 23.14
N PRO A 153 11.90 -22.52 22.38
CA PRO A 153 10.79 -21.57 22.31
C PRO A 153 10.21 -21.24 23.69
N GLY A 154 9.70 -20.03 23.85
CA GLY A 154 9.21 -19.45 25.09
C GLY A 154 10.30 -18.91 26.02
N THR A 155 11.59 -19.15 25.73
CA THR A 155 12.70 -18.69 26.57
C THR A 155 13.22 -17.34 26.11
N ILE A 156 13.61 -16.49 27.06
CA ILE A 156 14.28 -15.21 26.81
C ILE A 156 15.79 -15.43 26.75
N TYR A 157 16.41 -14.90 25.70
CA TYR A 157 17.84 -14.91 25.48
C TYR A 157 18.37 -13.49 25.41
N TYR A 158 19.53 -13.26 26.00
CA TYR A 158 20.21 -11.98 26.05
C TYR A 158 21.42 -12.00 25.12
N LEU A 159 21.49 -11.01 24.23
CA LEU A 159 22.58 -10.84 23.28
C LEU A 159 23.68 -9.98 23.88
N TYR A 160 24.90 -10.49 23.86
CA TYR A 160 26.10 -9.80 24.31
C TYR A 160 27.16 -9.75 23.21
N GLN A 161 28.04 -8.78 23.31
CA GLN A 161 29.23 -8.65 22.47
C GLN A 161 30.49 -8.72 23.33
N ARG A 162 31.38 -9.66 22.98
CA ARG A 162 32.70 -9.77 23.59
C ARG A 162 33.61 -8.61 23.16
N PRO A 163 34.67 -8.29 23.93
CA PRO A 163 35.70 -7.35 23.48
C PRO A 163 36.33 -7.71 22.12
N SER A 164 36.37 -9.00 21.78
CA SER A 164 36.78 -9.50 20.44
C SER A 164 35.86 -9.09 19.28
N GLY A 165 34.68 -8.51 19.55
CA GLY A 165 33.66 -8.17 18.57
C GLY A 165 32.64 -9.30 18.30
N GLN A 166 32.86 -10.51 18.80
CA GLN A 166 31.94 -11.64 18.61
C GLN A 166 30.64 -11.47 19.41
N ASN A 167 29.51 -11.60 18.72
CA ASN A 167 28.17 -11.62 19.32
C ASN A 167 27.77 -13.03 19.74
N TYR A 168 27.23 -13.18 20.95
CA TYR A 168 26.77 -14.45 21.48
C TYR A 168 25.49 -14.30 22.32
N LEU A 169 24.69 -15.36 22.39
CA LEU A 169 23.47 -15.44 23.19
C LEU A 169 23.71 -16.15 24.52
N SER A 170 23.08 -15.66 25.58
CA SER A 170 23.05 -16.26 26.92
C SER A 170 21.62 -16.27 27.48
N ILE A 171 21.31 -17.18 28.39
CA ILE A 171 20.04 -17.17 29.15
C ILE A 171 20.14 -16.22 30.37
N ILE A 172 21.37 -15.90 30.81
CA ILE A 172 21.60 -15.09 32.02
C ILE A 172 21.43 -13.60 31.70
N SER A 173 20.59 -12.93 32.48
CA SER A 173 20.27 -11.51 32.32
C SER A 173 21.44 -10.60 32.75
N PRO A 174 21.52 -9.35 32.27
CA PRO A 174 22.57 -8.43 32.69
C PRO A 174 22.54 -8.17 34.20
N GLN A 175 21.36 -8.21 34.83
CA GLN A 175 21.23 -8.05 36.28
C GLN A 175 21.80 -9.27 37.04
N GLU A 176 21.57 -10.49 36.55
CA GLU A 176 22.08 -11.72 37.16
C GLU A 176 23.58 -11.89 37.00
N TRP A 177 24.15 -11.34 35.92
CA TRP A 177 25.60 -11.37 35.67
C TRP A 177 26.41 -10.55 36.68
N GLY A 178 25.80 -9.52 37.28
CA GLY A 178 26.49 -8.57 38.16
C GLY A 178 27.78 -7.99 37.54
N ASP A 179 28.77 -7.71 38.38
CA ASP A 179 30.08 -7.15 37.97
C ASP A 179 30.96 -8.15 37.20
N SER A 180 30.54 -9.42 37.10
CA SER A 180 31.34 -10.48 36.48
C SER A 180 31.26 -10.51 34.95
N CYS A 181 30.27 -9.83 34.35
CA CYS A 181 30.17 -9.77 32.88
C CYS A 181 30.89 -8.56 32.31
N SER A 182 32.08 -8.79 31.77
CA SER A 182 32.85 -7.78 31.03
C SER A 182 32.37 -7.55 29.60
N ASN A 183 31.27 -8.20 29.18
CA ASN A 183 30.77 -8.14 27.81
C ASN A 183 29.66 -7.09 27.66
N ARG A 184 29.63 -6.41 26.51
CA ARG A 184 28.65 -5.36 26.23
C ARG A 184 27.27 -5.97 25.99
N TYR A 185 26.28 -5.54 26.76
CA TYR A 185 24.88 -5.91 26.54
C TYR A 185 24.29 -5.20 25.31
N LEU A 186 23.60 -5.95 24.43
CA LEU A 186 22.97 -5.43 23.21
C LEU A 186 21.44 -5.46 23.26
N GLY A 187 20.83 -6.42 23.97
CA GLY A 187 19.37 -6.52 24.08
C GLY A 187 18.89 -7.92 24.49
N GLY A 188 17.63 -8.00 24.91
CA GLY A 188 16.95 -9.24 25.27
C GLY A 188 15.93 -9.61 24.20
N PHE A 189 15.83 -10.89 23.86
CA PHE A 189 14.95 -11.40 22.82
C PHE A 189 14.32 -12.72 23.26
N ARG A 190 13.00 -12.83 23.16
CA ARG A 190 12.28 -14.08 23.36
C ARG A 190 12.21 -14.84 22.04
N LEU A 191 12.53 -16.13 22.09
CA LEU A 191 12.28 -17.04 20.98
C LEU A 191 10.81 -17.50 21.04
N GLU A 192 10.03 -17.19 20.02
CA GLU A 192 8.63 -17.58 19.93
C GLU A 192 8.46 -19.01 19.40
N PHE A 193 7.25 -19.56 19.52
CA PHE A 193 6.92 -20.91 19.03
C PHE A 193 7.02 -21.05 17.50
N ASP A 194 6.85 -19.96 16.76
CA ASP A 194 7.02 -19.89 15.31
C ASP A 194 8.49 -19.70 14.88
N GLN A 195 9.44 -19.80 15.82
CA GLN A 195 10.88 -19.56 15.62
C GLN A 195 11.25 -18.11 15.28
N SER A 196 10.31 -17.17 15.38
CA SER A 196 10.63 -15.74 15.27
C SER A 196 11.15 -15.19 16.60
N TRP A 197 11.88 -14.07 16.55
CA TRP A 197 12.37 -13.40 17.74
C TRP A 197 11.53 -12.16 18.04
N THR A 198 11.18 -12.00 19.32
CA THR A 198 10.51 -10.80 19.83
C THR A 198 11.45 -10.08 20.79
N PRO A 199 11.82 -8.81 20.54
CA PRO A 199 12.58 -8.00 21.49
C PRO A 199 11.84 -7.89 22.82
N MET A 200 12.57 -7.91 23.94
CA MET A 200 12.01 -7.90 25.29
C MET A 200 11.04 -6.73 25.50
N GLU A 201 11.34 -5.56 24.93
CA GLU A 201 10.52 -4.36 25.05
C GLU A 201 9.14 -4.51 24.37
N LYS A 202 9.01 -5.43 23.41
CA LYS A 202 7.80 -5.65 22.62
C LYS A 202 7.02 -6.89 23.01
N ILE A 203 7.49 -7.65 23.99
CA ILE A 203 6.83 -8.90 24.42
C ILE A 203 5.40 -8.62 24.91
N GLN A 204 5.24 -7.67 25.84
CA GLN A 204 3.93 -7.35 26.43
C GLN A 204 2.94 -6.84 25.39
N GLN A 205 3.39 -5.95 24.50
CA GLN A 205 2.57 -5.44 23.40
C GLN A 205 2.14 -6.58 22.47
N ARG A 206 3.06 -7.48 22.10
CA ARG A 206 2.75 -8.61 21.22
C ARG A 206 1.75 -9.57 21.88
N GLU A 207 1.89 -9.82 23.17
CA GLU A 207 0.95 -10.67 23.92
C GLU A 207 -0.44 -10.04 24.02
N SER A 208 -0.55 -8.74 24.30
CA SER A 208 -1.84 -8.05 24.34
C SER A 208 -2.53 -8.06 22.97
N GLU A 209 -1.77 -7.86 21.89
CA GLU A 209 -2.26 -7.97 20.51
C GLU A 209 -2.76 -9.38 20.17
N ILE A 210 -2.00 -10.42 20.54
CA ILE A 210 -2.39 -11.82 20.32
C ILE A 210 -3.65 -12.16 21.12
N ASN A 211 -3.70 -11.78 22.39
CA ASN A 211 -4.85 -12.03 23.27
C ASN A 211 -6.12 -11.32 22.76
N LEU A 212 -5.98 -10.10 22.25
CA LEU A 212 -7.09 -9.37 21.63
C LEU A 212 -7.58 -10.09 20.37
N MET A 213 -6.66 -10.57 19.53
CA MET A 213 -7.02 -11.31 18.32
C MET A 213 -7.70 -12.65 18.66
N GLU A 214 -7.21 -13.35 19.68
CA GLU A 214 -7.81 -14.60 20.14
C GLU A 214 -9.25 -14.38 20.63
N LYS A 215 -9.51 -13.30 21.38
CA LYS A 215 -10.87 -12.93 21.80
C LYS A 215 -11.80 -12.67 20.61
N ILE A 216 -11.30 -12.02 19.56
CA ILE A 216 -12.07 -11.78 18.33
C ILE A 216 -12.41 -13.10 17.65
N ILE A 217 -11.44 -14.00 17.50
CA ILE A 217 -11.63 -15.32 16.89
C ILE A 217 -12.62 -16.16 17.72
N GLN A 218 -12.52 -16.11 19.04
CA GLN A 218 -13.44 -16.79 19.95
C GLN A 218 -14.88 -16.28 19.76
N ARG A 219 -15.09 -14.94 19.73
CA ARG A 219 -16.42 -14.35 19.46
C ARG A 219 -16.96 -14.77 18.09
N TYR A 220 -16.12 -14.72 17.06
CA TYR A 220 -16.51 -15.16 15.72
C TYR A 220 -16.95 -16.63 15.71
N ASN A 221 -16.21 -17.52 16.37
CA ASN A 221 -16.56 -18.93 16.45
C ASN A 221 -17.86 -19.17 17.23
N THR A 222 -18.17 -18.35 18.23
CA THR A 222 -19.45 -18.42 18.96
C THR A 222 -20.62 -17.83 18.16
N GLU A 223 -20.39 -16.79 17.35
CA GLU A 223 -21.42 -16.09 16.56
C GLU A 223 -21.71 -16.77 15.20
N SER A 224 -20.71 -17.42 14.58
CA SER A 224 -20.88 -18.28 13.39
C SER A 224 -21.73 -19.53 13.66
N ALA A 225 -22.06 -19.83 14.92
CA ALA A 225 -23.07 -20.83 15.24
C ALA A 225 -24.50 -20.34 14.91
N GLU A 226 -24.75 -19.02 14.74
CA GLU A 226 -26.12 -18.51 14.52
C GLU A 226 -26.31 -17.47 13.40
N SER A 227 -25.29 -16.85 12.79
CA SER A 227 -25.53 -16.04 11.56
C SER A 227 -24.28 -15.79 10.71
N GLY A 228 -24.47 -15.73 9.39
CA GLY A 228 -23.40 -15.55 8.40
C GLY A 228 -22.69 -14.19 8.47
N ILE A 229 -21.45 -14.16 7.98
CA ILE A 229 -20.49 -13.06 8.09
C ILE A 229 -20.96 -11.79 7.37
N THR A 230 -21.06 -10.65 8.06
CA THR A 230 -21.16 -9.32 7.44
C THR A 230 -19.84 -8.54 7.50
N LEU A 231 -19.62 -7.70 6.49
CA LEU A 231 -18.42 -6.84 6.31
C LEU A 231 -18.22 -5.81 7.45
N ASP A 232 -19.20 -5.66 8.32
CA ASP A 232 -19.25 -4.70 9.43
C ASP A 232 -18.33 -5.10 10.59
N ILE A 233 -18.04 -6.40 10.75
CA ILE A 233 -17.13 -6.94 11.77
C ILE A 233 -15.67 -6.58 11.48
N LEU A 234 -15.28 -6.54 10.20
CA LEU A 234 -13.91 -6.23 9.78
C LEU A 234 -13.63 -4.72 9.69
N THR A 235 -14.68 -3.91 9.54
CA THR A 235 -14.57 -2.45 9.40
C THR A 235 -14.93 -1.69 10.67
N GLY A 236 -15.34 -2.39 11.74
CA GLY A 236 -15.75 -1.75 13.00
C GLY A 236 -16.95 -0.81 12.83
N SER A 237 -17.84 -1.10 11.88
CA SER A 237 -18.97 -0.23 11.53
C SER A 237 -20.30 -0.68 12.15
N SER A 238 -20.26 -1.32 13.33
CA SER A 238 -21.39 -1.29 14.27
C SER A 238 -21.05 -0.27 15.34
N LYS A 239 -21.92 0.73 15.52
CA LYS A 239 -21.68 1.92 16.36
C LYS A 239 -21.76 1.66 17.87
N GLU A 240 -21.90 0.43 18.35
CA GLU A 240 -22.14 0.18 19.78
C GLU A 240 -21.10 -0.63 20.57
N PRO A 241 -20.23 -1.51 20.01
CA PRO A 241 -19.19 -2.15 20.84
C PRO A 241 -17.84 -1.40 20.87
N MET A 242 -17.64 -0.34 20.06
CA MET A 242 -16.35 0.37 19.95
C MET A 242 -16.08 1.36 21.11
N LYS A 243 -17.12 1.76 21.87
CA LYS A 243 -16.92 2.60 23.08
C LYS A 243 -16.33 1.81 24.24
N GLU A 244 -16.56 0.51 24.30
CA GLU A 244 -16.04 -0.35 25.37
C GLU A 244 -14.59 -0.77 25.11
N ILE A 245 -14.17 -0.83 23.84
CA ILE A 245 -12.80 -1.23 23.46
C ILE A 245 -11.80 -0.08 23.68
N LEU A 246 -12.19 1.18 23.44
CA LEU A 246 -11.35 2.35 23.78
C LEU A 246 -11.23 2.56 25.30
N ALA A 247 -12.26 2.23 26.08
CA ALA A 247 -12.23 2.33 27.53
C ALA A 247 -11.26 1.35 28.22
N ILE A 248 -10.91 0.23 27.56
CA ILE A 248 -9.94 -0.75 28.09
C ILE A 248 -8.49 -0.32 27.80
N SER A 249 -8.25 0.44 26.72
CA SER A 249 -6.91 0.95 26.40
C SER A 249 -6.48 2.11 27.32
N ASP A 250 -7.43 2.92 27.79
CA ASP A 250 -7.15 4.05 28.69
C ASP A 250 -6.85 3.63 30.14
N GLN A 251 -7.17 2.38 30.54
CA GLN A 251 -6.85 1.85 31.88
C GLN A 251 -5.44 1.25 31.99
N CYS A 252 -4.68 1.18 30.89
CA CYS A 252 -3.29 0.71 30.91
C CYS A 252 -2.24 1.84 30.92
N GLU A 253 -2.65 3.11 30.86
CA GLU A 253 -1.74 4.26 30.99
C GLU A 253 -1.64 4.84 32.41
N GLU A 254 -2.39 4.30 33.38
CA GLU A 254 -2.32 4.67 34.81
C GLU A 254 -2.13 3.45 35.72
N THR A 255 -0.98 2.78 35.62
CA THR A 255 -0.31 2.07 36.75
C THR A 255 1.14 1.78 36.43
#